data_AF-A0A6B1IB05-F1
#
_entry.id   AF-A0A6B1IB05-F1
#
_cell.length_a   1.000
_cell.length_b   1.000
_cell.length_c   1.000
_cell.angle_alpha   90.00
_cell.angle_beta   90.00
_cell.angle_gamma   90.00
#
_symmetry.space_group_name_H-M   'P 1'
#
loop_
_entity.id
_entity.type
_entity.pdbx_description
1 polymer ?
#
loop_
_entity_poly.entity_id
_entity_poly.type
_entity_poly.pdbx_seq_one_letter_code
_entity_poly.pdbx_strand_id
1 'polypeptide(L)'
;MIAQHTALGLDAEGYIHHLDRDAGVVHRIDPETGARERRSDLAAWVAQRDHVALGNAVNVYVHEYIGGSDGPGWVDRDPTNRDVFGGAF
;
A
#
# COMPACT_ATOMS: atom_id res chain seq x y z
N MET A 1 -9.65 2.61 17.37
CA MET A 1 -9.90 1.46 16.47
C MET A 1 -9.18 1.75 15.17
N ILE A 2 -8.25 0.89 14.75
CA ILE A 2 -7.47 1.13 13.53
C ILE A 2 -8.28 0.57 12.34
N ALA A 3 -8.48 1.34 11.27
CA ALA A 3 -9.32 0.96 10.14
C ALA A 3 -8.77 -0.27 9.40
N GLN A 4 -9.55 -1.35 9.27
CA GLN A 4 -9.13 -2.61 8.62
C GLN A 4 -8.85 -2.45 7.12
N HIS A 5 -9.53 -1.48 6.51
CA HIS A 5 -9.43 -1.15 5.09
C HIS A 5 -9.07 0.31 4.95
N THR A 6 -8.13 0.63 4.07
CA THR A 6 -7.65 2.01 3.91
C THR A 6 -7.29 2.26 2.45
N ALA A 7 -7.92 3.26 1.84
CA ALA A 7 -7.48 3.78 0.55
C ALA A 7 -6.12 4.48 0.74
N LEU A 8 -5.19 4.20 -0.17
CA LEU A 8 -3.82 4.73 -0.14
C LEU A 8 -3.64 5.85 -1.18
N GLY A 9 -4.41 5.82 -2.27
CA GLY A 9 -4.38 6.84 -3.32
C GLY A 9 -4.71 6.31 -4.70
N LEU A 10 -4.70 7.21 -5.68
CA LEU A 10 -4.86 6.98 -7.11
C LEU A 10 -3.49 7.06 -7.80
N ASP A 11 -3.11 6.02 -8.53
CA ASP A 11 -1.89 6.05 -9.34
C ASP A 11 -2.07 6.75 -10.70
N ALA A 12 -0.95 7.00 -11.40
CA ALA A 12 -0.99 7.69 -12.69
C ALA A 12 -1.63 6.92 -13.84
N GLU A 13 -1.91 5.64 -13.65
CA GLU A 13 -2.67 4.83 -14.61
C GLU A 13 -4.17 4.80 -14.27
N GLY A 14 -4.60 5.50 -13.21
CA GLY A 14 -6.00 5.64 -12.83
C GLY A 14 -6.52 4.55 -11.88
N TYR A 15 -5.64 3.80 -11.22
CA TYR A 15 -6.07 2.74 -10.29
C TYR A 15 -5.99 3.18 -8.82
N ILE A 16 -6.98 2.74 -8.04
CA ILE A 16 -7.03 2.97 -6.60
C ILE A 16 -6.23 1.89 -5.88
N HIS A 17 -5.29 2.30 -5.04
CA HIS A 17 -4.56 1.42 -4.14
C HIS A 17 -5.29 1.32 -2.81
N HIS A 18 -5.56 0.10 -2.38
CA HIS A 18 -6.36 -0.18 -1.20
C HIS A 18 -5.71 -1.25 -0.32
N LEU A 19 -5.40 -0.88 0.91
CA LEU A 19 -4.86 -1.78 1.92
C LEU A 19 -5.97 -2.60 2.57
N ASP A 20 -5.78 -3.92 2.57
CA ASP A 20 -6.45 -4.87 3.45
C ASP A 20 -5.46 -5.26 4.56
N ARG A 21 -5.72 -4.77 5.78
CA ARG A 21 -4.84 -5.02 6.93
C ARG A 21 -4.93 -6.48 7.40
N ASP A 22 -6.11 -7.06 7.41
CA ASP A 22 -6.33 -8.41 7.93
C ASP A 22 -5.67 -9.45 7.03
N ALA A 23 -5.71 -9.22 5.71
CA ALA A 23 -5.01 -10.05 4.73
C ALA A 23 -3.51 -9.70 4.58
N GLY A 24 -3.08 -8.52 5.04
CA GLY A 24 -1.72 -8.03 4.83
C GLY A 24 -1.39 -7.80 3.34
N VAL A 25 -2.33 -7.23 2.60
CA VAL A 25 -2.29 -7.13 1.13
C VAL A 25 -2.68 -5.73 0.68
N VAL A 26 -1.99 -5.21 -0.34
CA VAL A 26 -2.50 -4.06 -1.12
C VAL A 26 -3.10 -4.56 -2.42
N HIS A 27 -4.36 -4.16 -2.62
CA HIS A 27 -5.06 -4.31 -3.88
C HIS A 27 -4.91 -3.04 -4.71
N ARG A 28 -4.87 -3.23 -6.03
CA ARG A 28 -5.01 -2.17 -7.02
C ARG A 28 -6.31 -2.40 -7.77
N ILE A 29 -7.17 -1.40 -7.75
CA ILE A 29 -8.57 -1.54 -8.15
C ILE A 29 -8.86 -0.56 -9.27
N ASP A 30 -9.39 -1.07 -10.37
CA ASP A 30 -9.94 -0.24 -11.44
C ASP A 30 -11.23 0.41 -10.94
N PRO A 31 -11.31 1.76 -10.85
CA PRO A 31 -12.50 2.43 -10.34
C PRO A 31 -13.70 2.38 -11.31
N GLU A 32 -13.47 2.15 -12.60
CA GLU A 32 -14.53 2.09 -13.61
C GLU A 32 -15.18 0.70 -13.65
N THR A 33 -14.37 -0.36 -13.62
CA THR A 33 -14.86 -1.73 -13.75
C THR A 33 -14.98 -2.48 -12.43
N GLY A 34 -14.31 -2.00 -11.38
CA GLY A 34 -14.19 -2.67 -10.08
C GLY A 34 -13.26 -3.89 -10.10
N ALA A 35 -12.54 -4.14 -11.19
CA ALA A 35 -11.57 -5.22 -11.29
C ALA A 35 -10.44 -5.03 -10.25
N ARG A 36 -10.04 -6.12 -9.59
CA ARG A 36 -9.07 -6.09 -8.49
C ARG A 36 -7.83 -6.91 -8.82
N GLU A 37 -6.68 -6.27 -8.70
CA GLU A 37 -5.38 -6.92 -8.77
C GLU A 37 -4.75 -6.98 -7.38
N ARG A 38 -4.25 -8.16 -6.99
CA ARG A 38 -3.42 -8.29 -5.79
C ARG A 38 -1.99 -7.87 -6.16
N ARG A 39 -1.54 -6.71 -5.69
CA ARG A 39 -0.22 -6.15 -6.07
C ARG A 39 0.88 -6.42 -5.05
N SER A 40 0.54 -6.67 -3.80
CA SER A 40 1.53 -7.03 -2.80
C SER A 40 1.06 -8.12 -1.85
N ASP A 41 1.99 -9.02 -1.54
CA ASP A 41 1.97 -9.82 -0.33
C ASP A 41 2.94 -9.15 0.65
N LEU A 42 2.41 -8.35 1.57
CA LEU A 42 3.24 -7.53 2.46
C LEU A 42 4.09 -8.43 3.39
N ALA A 43 3.63 -9.64 3.70
CA ALA A 43 4.38 -10.60 4.50
C ALA A 43 5.61 -11.13 3.73
N ALA A 44 5.45 -11.46 2.45
CA ALA A 44 6.57 -11.88 1.59
C ALA A 44 7.60 -10.74 1.39
N TRP A 45 7.14 -9.49 1.32
CA TRP A 45 8.01 -8.32 1.17
C TRP A 45 8.78 -7.94 2.43
N VAL A 46 8.18 -8.15 3.61
CA VAL A 46 8.86 -8.00 4.91
C VAL A 46 9.94 -9.07 5.05
N ALA A 47 9.67 -10.32 4.64
CA ALA A 47 10.62 -11.42 4.76
C ALA A 47 11.91 -11.25 3.92
N GLN A 48 11.89 -10.40 2.90
CA GLN A 48 13.04 -10.14 2.02
C GLN A 48 13.87 -8.92 2.43
N ARG A 49 13.50 -8.20 3.51
CA ARG A 49 14.17 -6.97 3.95
C ARG A 49 14.44 -7.03 5.46
N ASP A 50 15.71 -7.16 5.84
CA ASP A 50 16.18 -7.33 7.24
C ASP A 50 15.82 -6.19 8.21
N HIS A 51 15.23 -5.07 7.73
CA HIS A 51 14.96 -3.87 8.54
C HIS A 51 13.54 -3.32 8.42
N VAL A 52 12.58 -4.07 7.85
CA VAL A 52 11.20 -3.60 7.70
C VAL A 52 10.30 -4.32 8.70
N ALA A 53 10.06 -3.73 9.88
CA ALA A 53 8.94 -4.14 10.71
C ALA A 53 7.63 -3.99 9.91
N LEU A 54 6.60 -4.80 10.18
CA LEU A 54 5.31 -4.76 9.45
C LEU A 54 4.71 -3.34 9.36
N GLY A 55 4.98 -2.51 10.37
CA GLY A 55 4.73 -1.05 10.42
C GLY A 55 5.19 -0.26 9.19
N ASN A 56 6.31 -0.67 8.59
CA ASN A 56 6.98 0.00 7.48
C ASN A 56 6.64 -0.64 6.11
N ALA A 57 5.96 -1.78 6.05
CA ALA A 57 5.72 -2.49 4.79
C ALA A 57 4.84 -1.70 3.80
N VAL A 58 3.82 -1.01 4.32
CA VAL A 58 2.97 -0.11 3.49
C VAL A 58 3.73 1.15 3.10
N ASN A 59 4.58 1.66 3.98
CA ASN A 59 5.43 2.82 3.66
C ASN A 59 6.36 2.49 2.47
N VAL A 60 7.00 1.32 2.51
CA VAL A 60 7.81 0.80 1.40
C VAL A 60 6.97 0.62 0.13
N TYR A 61 5.78 0.01 0.21
CA TYR A 61 4.90 -0.11 -0.96
C TYR A 61 4.58 1.26 -1.58
N VAL A 62 4.21 2.21 -0.76
CA VAL A 62 3.74 3.50 -1.23
C VAL A 62 4.88 4.38 -1.77
N HIS A 63 6.06 4.33 -1.15
CA HIS A 63 7.18 5.20 -1.52
C HIS A 63 8.16 4.56 -2.50
N GLU A 64 8.45 3.26 -2.39
CA GLU A 64 9.43 2.60 -3.26
C GLU A 64 8.77 1.93 -4.46
N TYR A 65 7.62 1.27 -4.28
CA TYR A 65 7.00 0.51 -5.37
C TYR A 65 6.10 1.38 -6.26
N ILE A 66 5.25 2.22 -5.66
CA ILE A 66 4.42 3.14 -6.44
C ILE A 66 5.13 4.47 -6.69
N GLY A 67 5.71 5.06 -5.64
CA GLY A 67 6.40 6.36 -5.72
C GLY A 67 7.86 6.31 -6.20
N GLY A 68 8.42 5.12 -6.41
CA GLY A 68 9.79 4.97 -6.90
C GLY A 68 9.91 5.32 -8.39
N SER A 69 11.16 5.43 -8.85
CA SER A 69 11.50 5.80 -10.24
C SER A 69 10.91 4.87 -11.31
N ASP A 70 10.66 3.61 -10.95
CA ASP A 70 10.13 2.58 -11.84
C ASP A 70 8.65 2.24 -11.54
N GLY A 71 8.04 2.95 -10.58
CA GLY A 71 6.64 2.78 -10.21
C GLY A 71 5.70 3.59 -11.09
N PRO A 72 4.38 3.29 -11.09
CA PRO A 72 3.41 4.05 -11.87
C PRO A 72 3.25 5.50 -11.40
N GLY A 73 3.74 5.87 -10.21
CA GLY A 73 3.60 7.22 -9.66
C GLY A 73 2.19 7.50 -9.12
N TRP A 74 2.05 8.59 -8.36
CA TRP A 74 0.79 9.01 -7.75
C TRP A 74 0.18 10.20 -8.52
N VAL A 75 -1.13 10.14 -8.79
CA VAL A 75 -1.93 11.32 -9.22
C VAL A 75 -2.46 12.05 -8.00
N ASP A 76 -3.06 11.30 -7.09
CA ASP A 76 -3.54 11.79 -5.81
C ASP A 76 -3.24 10.73 -4.75
N ARG A 77 -2.81 11.18 -3.58
CA ARG A 77 -2.38 10.26 -2.52
C ARG A 77 -2.97 10.72 -1.21
N ASP A 78 -3.68 9.81 -0.56
CA ASP A 78 -4.10 10.04 0.81
C ASP A 78 -2.87 10.07 1.73
N PRO A 79 -2.80 11.02 2.68
CA PRO A 79 -1.75 11.01 3.67
C PRO A 79 -1.85 9.70 4.46
N THR A 80 -0.98 8.76 4.15
CA THR A 80 -0.83 7.55 4.94
C THR A 80 -0.26 8.01 6.28
N ASN A 81 -1.12 8.15 7.29
CA ASN A 81 -0.65 8.34 8.65
C ASN A 81 0.43 7.31 8.91
N ARG A 82 1.59 7.72 9.44
CA ARG A 82 2.79 6.89 9.68
C ARG A 82 2.57 5.67 10.59
N ASP A 83 1.31 5.33 10.85
CA ASP A 83 0.81 4.40 11.85
C ASP A 83 -0.31 3.49 11.30
N VAL A 84 -0.29 3.18 9.99
CA VAL A 84 -1.26 2.25 9.36
C VAL A 84 -1.10 0.81 9.90
N PHE A 85 -0.14 0.52 10.77
CA PHE A 85 0.04 -0.78 11.43
C PHE A 85 0.39 -0.66 12.92
N GLY A 86 0.29 0.53 13.53
CA GLY A 86 0.45 0.71 14.99
C GLY A 86 1.89 0.64 15.50
N GLY A 87 2.89 1.03 14.70
CA GLY A 87 4.29 0.99 15.10
C GLY A 87 4.66 2.19 15.97
N ALA A 88 4.71 1.99 17.29
CA ALA A 88 5.29 2.97 18.20
C ALA A 88 6.78 3.20 17.85
N PHE A 89 7.16 4.49 17.80
CA PHE A 89 8.52 4.97 17.54
C PHE A 89 9.52 4.53 18.60
#